data_AF-A0A7M4DI91-F1
#
_entry.id   AF-A0A7M4DI91-F1
#
_cell.length_a   1.000
_cell.length_b   1.000
_cell.length_c   1.000
_cell.angle_alpha   90.00
_cell.angle_beta   90.00
_cell.angle_gamma   90.00
#
_symmetry.space_group_name_H-M   'P 1'
#
loop_
_entity.id
_entity.type
_entity.pdbx_description
1 polymer ?
#
loop_
_entity_poly.entity_id
_entity_poly.type
_entity_poly.pdbx_seq_one_letter_code
_entity_poly.pdbx_strand_id
1 'polypeptide(L)'
;MTEAPPVDGYVRSDAFEVATCWKYGLTEPTPLPSPLQSPRSALEAAILPTLVDGTCYVTFSGGRDSSAILAVATDLARREGLPDPVAVTRRYPNVPDSDESEWQDLVIEHLGLGDWLKLEFTDDETDLLGPAAQASVRRHGLLWPPAVHSHGLVYSHLTGGTMLTGEGGDEVLGARRVTPLTLLRRRRRPTRTLLRGAAQALSPSVVRRHQIRRDLESARLQHWLRPETKDRHLRLMAADEATEPLRYDAATWWITRRRSWTTMATNQALIAGTYQVRTANPLLDAGFVAALAHAGATWGFNGRTATMKALFSDVLPPALLARRTKASFNKAYAGRYTREFAQGWDGSGVDDSLVDPEILRDVWLSDAPTMSTAMLLHQAWLSTAVAQ
;
A
#
# COMPACT_ATOMS: atom_id res chain seq x y z
N MET A 1 -5.26 -27.91 -18.65
CA MET A 1 -5.33 -27.55 -17.21
C MET A 1 -6.80 -27.39 -16.87
N THR A 2 -7.36 -28.33 -16.12
CA THR A 2 -8.71 -28.22 -15.55
C THR A 2 -8.75 -27.00 -14.61
N GLU A 3 -9.66 -26.06 -14.85
CA GLU A 3 -9.86 -24.89 -14.00
C GLU A 3 -10.12 -25.34 -12.57
N ALA A 4 -9.22 -25.00 -11.65
CA ALA A 4 -9.48 -25.16 -10.23
C ALA A 4 -10.68 -24.25 -9.88
N PRO A 5 -11.69 -24.74 -9.14
CA PRO A 5 -12.80 -23.89 -8.71
C PRO A 5 -12.28 -22.68 -7.93
N PRO A 6 -13.00 -21.55 -7.94
CA PRO A 6 -12.62 -20.37 -7.18
C PRO A 6 -12.44 -20.74 -5.71
N VAL A 7 -11.31 -20.35 -5.11
CA VAL A 7 -11.12 -20.56 -3.67
C VAL A 7 -12.10 -19.66 -2.92
N ASP A 8 -12.95 -20.26 -2.09
CA ASP A 8 -13.88 -19.54 -1.22
C ASP A 8 -13.12 -18.68 -0.19
N GLY A 9 -13.67 -17.53 0.18
CA GLY A 9 -13.16 -16.67 1.28
C GLY A 9 -12.54 -15.34 0.87
N TYR A 10 -12.34 -15.06 -0.43
CA TYR A 10 -11.88 -13.74 -0.88
C TYR A 10 -12.91 -12.64 -0.61
N VAL A 11 -12.44 -11.44 -0.26
CA VAL A 11 -13.26 -10.24 -0.15
C VAL A 11 -13.36 -9.57 -1.52
N ARG A 12 -14.54 -9.69 -2.14
CA ARG A 12 -14.82 -9.19 -3.50
C ARG A 12 -15.16 -7.71 -3.53
N SER A 13 -14.98 -7.11 -4.71
CA SER A 13 -15.43 -5.75 -5.04
C SER A 13 -16.78 -5.79 -5.75
N ASP A 14 -17.65 -4.84 -5.43
CA ASP A 14 -18.81 -4.55 -6.28
C ASP A 14 -18.39 -3.78 -7.54
N ALA A 15 -19.32 -3.60 -8.49
CA ALA A 15 -19.04 -2.92 -9.75
C ALA A 15 -18.50 -1.49 -9.58
N PHE A 16 -18.96 -0.77 -8.55
CA PHE A 16 -18.51 0.59 -8.28
C PHE A 16 -17.09 0.63 -7.69
N GLU A 17 -16.77 -0.30 -6.80
CA GLU A 17 -15.42 -0.50 -6.26
C GLU A 17 -14.42 -0.97 -7.35
N VAL A 18 -14.87 -1.79 -8.30
CA VAL A 18 -14.08 -2.17 -9.49
C VAL A 18 -13.79 -0.93 -10.35
N ALA A 19 -14.82 -0.16 -10.72
CA ALA A 19 -14.68 1.02 -11.57
C ALA A 19 -13.74 2.08 -10.98
N THR A 20 -13.76 2.23 -9.65
CA THR A 20 -12.97 3.22 -8.93
C THR A 20 -11.65 2.67 -8.40
N CYS A 21 -11.42 1.35 -8.52
CA CYS A 21 -10.30 0.61 -7.96
C CYS A 21 -10.03 0.94 -6.48
N TRP A 22 -11.10 1.11 -5.69
CA TRP A 22 -11.03 1.58 -4.31
C TRP A 22 -12.00 0.85 -3.38
N LYS A 23 -11.60 0.72 -2.11
CA LYS A 23 -12.41 0.15 -1.03
C LYS A 23 -12.85 1.23 -0.06
N TYR A 24 -14.15 1.51 -0.04
CA TYR A 24 -14.73 2.53 0.82
C TYR A 24 -15.16 1.96 2.16
N GLY A 25 -15.33 2.88 3.10
CA GLY A 25 -15.98 2.64 4.37
C GLY A 25 -15.03 2.26 5.48
N LEU A 26 -15.60 2.35 6.68
CA LEU A 26 -14.95 2.05 7.93
C LEU A 26 -15.67 0.88 8.60
N THR A 27 -14.92 0.01 9.26
CA THR A 27 -15.45 -0.98 10.17
C THR A 27 -15.92 -0.31 11.47
N GLU A 28 -16.68 -1.08 12.26
CA GLU A 28 -17.11 -0.65 13.58
C GLU A 28 -15.92 -0.21 14.44
N PRO A 29 -16.06 0.89 15.20
CA PRO A 29 -15.00 1.37 16.06
C PRO A 29 -14.78 0.38 17.21
N THR A 30 -13.52 0.00 17.40
CA THR A 30 -13.09 -0.70 18.61
C THR A 30 -12.43 0.31 19.56
N PRO A 31 -12.54 0.12 20.88
CA PRO A 31 -11.80 0.94 21.84
C PRO A 31 -10.29 0.83 21.61
N LEU A 32 -9.57 1.95 21.74
CA LEU A 32 -8.10 1.94 21.72
C LEU A 32 -7.60 1.17 22.94
N PRO A 33 -6.94 0.01 22.78
CA PRO A 33 -6.44 -0.76 23.92
C PRO A 33 -5.33 0.00 24.65
N SER A 34 -5.19 -0.23 25.96
CA SER A 34 -4.06 0.29 26.73
C SER A 34 -2.75 -0.30 26.23
N PRO A 35 -1.67 0.51 26.08
CA PRO A 35 -0.42 -0.01 25.58
C PRO A 35 0.28 -0.78 26.70
N LEU A 36 0.77 -1.97 26.38
CA LEU A 36 1.63 -2.73 27.31
C LEU A 36 3.12 -2.44 27.08
N GLN A 37 3.46 -1.78 25.97
CA GLN A 37 4.81 -1.71 25.42
C GLN A 37 5.08 -0.40 24.68
N SER A 38 6.36 -0.08 24.47
CA SER A 38 6.77 1.00 23.57
C SER A 38 6.38 0.67 22.11
N PRO A 39 6.25 1.66 21.21
CA PRO A 39 5.97 1.36 19.80
C PRO A 39 7.03 0.46 19.14
N ARG A 40 8.31 0.62 19.51
CA ARG A 40 9.40 -0.24 19.02
C ARG A 40 9.19 -1.68 19.47
N SER A 41 8.95 -1.89 20.76
CA SER A 41 8.72 -3.22 21.34
C SER A 41 7.44 -3.88 20.80
N ALA A 42 6.38 -3.11 20.55
CA ALA A 42 5.16 -3.64 19.94
C ALA A 42 5.38 -4.05 18.48
N LEU A 43 6.18 -3.31 17.73
CA LEU A 43 6.58 -3.69 16.37
C LEU A 43 7.41 -4.97 16.38
N GLU A 44 8.36 -5.08 17.32
CA GLU A 44 9.16 -6.29 17.52
C GLU A 44 8.28 -7.49 17.87
N ALA A 45 7.29 -7.32 18.76
CA ALA A 45 6.33 -8.35 19.10
C ALA A 45 5.49 -8.82 17.89
N ALA A 46 5.16 -7.91 16.96
CA ALA A 46 4.48 -8.26 15.72
C ALA A 46 5.38 -9.00 14.70
N ILE A 47 6.71 -8.81 14.78
CA ILE A 47 7.69 -9.44 13.90
C ILE A 47 8.16 -10.78 14.47
N LEU A 48 8.37 -10.90 15.79
CA LEU A 48 9.00 -12.05 16.42
C LEU A 48 8.40 -13.41 16.02
N PRO A 49 7.07 -13.60 15.94
CA PRO A 49 6.51 -14.89 15.52
C PRO A 49 7.01 -15.33 14.14
N THR A 50 7.24 -14.38 13.24
CA THR A 50 7.73 -14.68 11.88
C THR A 50 9.20 -15.07 11.84
N LEU A 51 10.01 -14.62 12.80
CA LEU A 51 11.42 -15.01 12.94
C LEU A 51 11.57 -16.39 13.60
N VAL A 52 10.63 -16.77 14.48
CA VAL A 52 10.67 -18.04 15.24
C VAL A 52 10.12 -19.21 14.42
N ASP A 53 9.01 -19.01 13.70
CA ASP A 53 8.27 -20.10 13.08
C ASP A 53 8.96 -20.70 11.83
N GLY A 54 9.97 -20.04 11.26
CA GLY A 54 10.66 -20.49 10.05
C GLY A 54 11.38 -19.36 9.33
N THR A 55 11.61 -19.52 8.02
CA THR A 55 12.27 -18.47 7.22
C THR A 55 11.42 -17.19 7.19
N CYS A 56 12.00 -16.11 7.68
CA CYS A 56 11.43 -14.77 7.61
C CYS A 56 11.94 -14.06 6.37
N TYR A 57 11.07 -13.80 5.41
CA TYR A 57 11.37 -12.99 4.24
C TYR A 57 10.89 -11.56 4.47
N VAL A 58 11.67 -10.56 4.05
CA VAL A 58 11.23 -9.17 4.11
C VAL A 58 11.28 -8.56 2.72
N THR A 59 10.10 -8.30 2.16
CA THR A 59 10.02 -7.55 0.90
C THR A 59 10.30 -6.08 1.16
N PHE A 60 11.30 -5.53 0.47
CA PHE A 60 11.61 -4.12 0.57
C PHE A 60 12.01 -3.51 -0.77
N SER A 61 11.58 -2.28 -0.99
CA SER A 61 11.78 -1.56 -2.25
C SER A 61 12.88 -0.50 -2.18
N GLY A 62 13.67 -0.45 -1.09
CA GLY A 62 14.52 0.70 -0.78
C GLY A 62 13.77 1.91 -0.20
N GLY A 63 12.44 1.84 -0.13
CA GLY A 63 11.61 2.83 0.57
C GLY A 63 11.79 2.80 2.09
N ARG A 64 11.44 3.89 2.76
CA ARG A 64 11.62 4.06 4.22
C ARG A 64 10.90 2.99 5.04
N ASP A 65 9.66 2.67 4.70
CA ASP A 65 8.80 1.84 5.55
C ASP A 65 9.21 0.37 5.51
N SER A 66 9.42 -0.16 4.30
CA SER A 66 9.88 -1.54 4.13
C SER A 66 11.32 -1.74 4.65
N SER A 67 12.18 -0.73 4.50
CA SER A 67 13.53 -0.79 5.07
C SER A 67 13.51 -0.75 6.59
N ALA A 68 12.57 -0.02 7.20
CA ALA A 68 12.37 -0.02 8.64
C ALA A 68 11.96 -1.40 9.16
N ILE A 69 11.10 -2.13 8.44
CA ILE A 69 10.76 -3.52 8.77
C ILE A 69 11.99 -4.42 8.68
N LEU A 70 12.77 -4.34 7.60
CA LEU A 70 13.97 -5.16 7.45
C LEU A 70 14.99 -4.88 8.56
N ALA A 71 15.23 -3.62 8.88
CA ALA A 71 16.19 -3.21 9.90
C ALA A 71 15.78 -3.70 11.30
N VAL A 72 14.49 -3.56 11.66
CA VAL A 72 13.99 -4.04 12.95
C VAL A 72 14.00 -5.56 13.03
N ALA A 73 13.60 -6.25 11.96
CA ALA A 73 13.65 -7.71 11.92
C ALA A 73 15.09 -8.23 12.06
N THR A 74 16.06 -7.57 11.43
CA THR A 74 17.48 -7.93 11.52
C THR A 74 18.04 -7.69 12.92
N ASP A 75 17.79 -6.51 13.49
CA ASP A 75 18.23 -6.19 14.85
C ASP A 75 17.61 -7.14 15.89
N LEU A 76 16.30 -7.39 15.79
CA LEU A 76 15.60 -8.31 16.66
C LEU A 76 16.12 -9.74 16.53
N ALA A 77 16.31 -10.25 15.30
CA ALA A 77 16.83 -11.59 15.08
C ALA A 77 18.18 -11.80 15.77
N ARG A 78 19.11 -10.85 15.59
CA ARG A 78 20.46 -10.92 16.18
C ARG A 78 20.43 -10.89 17.70
N ARG A 79 19.61 -10.02 18.29
CA ARG A 79 19.44 -9.93 19.74
C ARG A 79 18.88 -11.21 20.36
N GLU A 80 17.99 -11.89 19.65
CA GLU A 80 17.36 -13.14 20.08
C GLU A 80 18.16 -14.39 19.67
N GLY A 81 19.30 -14.25 18.99
CA GLY A 81 20.09 -15.37 18.50
C GLY A 81 19.41 -16.18 17.39
N LEU A 82 18.49 -15.56 16.65
CA LEU A 82 17.77 -16.13 15.51
C LEU A 82 18.50 -15.83 14.19
N PRO A 83 18.24 -16.61 13.12
CA PRO A 83 18.78 -16.29 11.79
C PRO A 83 18.31 -14.91 11.29
N ASP A 84 19.21 -14.20 10.60
CA ASP A 84 18.86 -12.94 9.93
C ASP A 84 17.70 -13.17 8.93
N PRO A 85 16.79 -12.19 8.77
CA PRO A 85 15.73 -12.28 7.77
C PRO A 85 16.31 -12.25 6.35
N VAL A 86 15.71 -13.01 5.45
CA VAL A 86 16.05 -13.00 4.02
C VAL A 86 15.43 -11.77 3.37
N ALA A 87 16.24 -10.79 3.01
CA ALA A 87 15.74 -9.61 2.32
C ALA A 87 15.35 -9.96 0.87
N VAL A 88 14.24 -9.40 0.38
CA VAL A 88 13.70 -9.66 -0.97
C VAL A 88 13.46 -8.33 -1.67
N THR A 89 14.18 -8.11 -2.77
CA THR A 89 14.06 -6.91 -3.63
C THR A 89 13.51 -7.28 -4.99
N ARG A 90 12.75 -6.36 -5.58
CA ARG A 90 12.33 -6.43 -6.99
C ARG A 90 13.17 -5.44 -7.77
N ARG A 91 13.71 -5.85 -8.90
CA ARG A 91 14.44 -4.99 -9.84
C ARG A 91 13.80 -5.10 -11.22
N TYR A 92 13.70 -3.96 -11.90
CA TYR A 92 13.16 -3.87 -13.24
C TYR A 92 14.19 -3.16 -14.13
N PRO A 93 15.20 -3.87 -14.64
CA PRO A 93 16.31 -3.27 -15.38
C PRO A 93 15.87 -2.41 -16.57
N ASN A 94 14.72 -2.76 -17.17
CA ASN A 94 14.18 -2.08 -18.35
C ASN A 94 13.20 -0.93 -18.01
N VAL A 95 13.01 -0.60 -16.72
CA VAL A 95 12.10 0.46 -16.27
C VAL A 95 12.86 1.45 -15.35
N PRO A 96 13.60 2.43 -15.92
CA PRO A 96 14.45 3.33 -15.15
C PRO A 96 13.73 4.10 -14.03
N ASP A 97 12.46 4.48 -14.25
CA ASP A 97 11.66 5.20 -13.26
C ASP A 97 11.39 4.40 -11.97
N SER A 98 11.59 3.08 -12.02
CA SER A 98 11.40 2.14 -10.91
C SER A 98 12.70 1.81 -10.16
N ASP A 99 13.85 2.33 -10.63
CA ASP A 99 15.15 1.99 -10.07
C ASP A 99 15.31 2.54 -8.65
N GLU A 100 15.50 1.61 -7.72
CA GLU A 100 15.72 1.84 -6.30
C GLU A 100 17.03 1.19 -5.82
N SER A 101 17.88 0.74 -6.75
CA SER A 101 19.03 -0.11 -6.45
C SER A 101 20.00 0.57 -5.48
N GLU A 102 20.26 1.87 -5.65
CA GLU A 102 21.10 2.64 -4.71
C GLU A 102 20.58 2.59 -3.27
N TRP A 103 19.26 2.74 -3.08
CA TRP A 103 18.65 2.68 -1.75
C TRP A 103 18.58 1.27 -1.20
N GLN A 104 18.37 0.28 -2.07
CA GLN A 104 18.39 -1.13 -1.70
C GLN A 104 19.78 -1.53 -1.20
N ASP A 105 20.82 -1.24 -1.98
CA ASP A 105 22.21 -1.57 -1.67
C ASP A 105 22.68 -0.84 -0.40
N LEU A 106 22.33 0.45 -0.24
CA LEU A 106 22.62 1.22 0.99
C LEU A 106 22.06 0.54 2.25
N VAL A 107 20.82 0.03 2.19
CA VAL A 107 20.18 -0.63 3.34
C VAL A 107 20.84 -1.98 3.63
N ILE A 108 21.11 -2.78 2.61
CA ILE A 108 21.76 -4.07 2.79
C ILE A 108 23.16 -3.89 3.38
N GLU A 109 23.97 -2.99 2.81
CA GLU A 109 25.31 -2.68 3.29
C GLU A 109 25.27 -2.19 4.74
N HIS A 110 24.35 -1.27 5.06
CA HIS A 110 24.19 -0.73 6.41
C HIS A 110 23.87 -1.82 7.45
N LEU A 111 23.05 -2.81 7.08
CA LEU A 111 22.66 -3.91 7.96
C LEU A 111 23.69 -5.05 7.99
N GLY A 112 24.67 -5.05 7.09
CA GLY A 112 25.67 -6.11 6.96
C GLY A 112 25.09 -7.46 6.55
N LEU A 113 24.03 -7.46 5.73
CA LEU A 113 23.42 -8.70 5.23
C LEU A 113 24.25 -9.23 4.04
N GLY A 114 24.78 -10.45 4.18
CA GLY A 114 25.73 -11.02 3.21
C GLY A 114 25.11 -11.59 1.94
N ASP A 115 23.81 -11.95 1.98
CA ASP A 115 23.07 -12.46 0.83
C ASP A 115 21.61 -11.98 0.89
N TRP A 116 21.00 -11.76 -0.27
CA TRP A 116 19.58 -11.43 -0.38
C TRP A 116 19.01 -11.76 -1.76
N LEU A 117 17.70 -12.01 -1.80
CA LEU A 117 17.00 -12.35 -3.04
C LEU A 117 16.76 -11.09 -3.89
N LYS A 118 17.44 -11.04 -5.03
CA LYS A 118 17.24 -10.03 -6.08
C LYS A 118 16.39 -10.64 -7.18
N LEU A 119 15.09 -10.33 -7.16
CA LEU A 119 14.17 -10.79 -8.19
C LEU A 119 14.20 -9.77 -9.32
N GLU A 120 14.88 -10.11 -10.40
CA GLU A 120 14.91 -9.31 -11.62
C GLU A 120 13.73 -9.72 -12.48
N PHE A 121 12.82 -8.77 -12.71
CA PHE A 121 11.69 -8.97 -13.61
C PHE A 121 11.99 -8.26 -14.92
N THR A 122 11.93 -9.04 -15.99
CA THR A 122 12.18 -8.59 -17.36
C THR A 122 10.96 -8.89 -18.22
N ASP A 123 10.97 -8.50 -19.50
CA ASP A 123 9.97 -8.93 -20.49
C ASP A 123 8.50 -8.80 -20.05
N ASP A 124 8.19 -7.74 -19.31
CA ASP A 124 6.85 -7.43 -18.81
C ASP A 124 6.23 -8.55 -17.93
N GLU A 125 7.05 -9.33 -17.22
CA GLU A 125 6.58 -10.41 -16.34
C GLU A 125 5.57 -9.93 -15.29
N THR A 126 5.79 -8.73 -14.74
CA THR A 126 4.90 -8.10 -13.76
C THR A 126 3.76 -7.30 -14.36
N ASP A 127 3.61 -7.27 -15.68
CA ASP A 127 2.46 -6.64 -16.33
C ASP A 127 1.16 -7.22 -15.76
N LEU A 128 0.19 -6.35 -15.50
CA LEU A 128 -1.11 -6.73 -14.96
C LEU A 128 -1.92 -7.64 -15.90
N LEU A 129 -1.60 -7.64 -17.18
CA LEU A 129 -2.06 -8.63 -18.15
C LEU A 129 -0.94 -9.53 -18.66
N GLY A 130 0.20 -9.59 -17.97
CA GLY A 130 1.22 -10.59 -18.23
C GLY A 130 0.72 -12.02 -17.93
N PRO A 131 1.39 -13.08 -18.44
CA PRO A 131 0.92 -14.45 -18.31
C PRO A 131 0.61 -14.89 -16.87
N ALA A 132 1.44 -14.48 -15.91
CA ALA A 132 1.25 -14.80 -14.50
C ALA A 132 0.00 -14.10 -13.90
N ALA A 133 -0.18 -12.81 -14.20
CA ALA A 133 -1.35 -12.06 -13.75
C ALA A 133 -2.64 -12.60 -14.39
N GLN A 134 -2.63 -12.89 -15.68
CA GLN A 134 -3.75 -13.54 -16.38
C GLN A 134 -4.14 -14.89 -15.76
N ALA A 135 -3.15 -15.75 -15.47
CA ALA A 135 -3.40 -17.03 -14.83
C ALA A 135 -4.01 -16.85 -13.42
N SER A 136 -3.49 -15.89 -12.65
CA SER A 136 -4.02 -15.54 -11.34
C SER A 136 -5.45 -14.99 -11.42
N VAL A 137 -5.73 -14.08 -12.35
CA VAL A 137 -7.05 -13.47 -12.55
C VAL A 137 -8.07 -14.50 -13.01
N ARG A 138 -7.73 -15.44 -13.91
CA ARG A 138 -8.64 -16.56 -14.27
C ARG A 138 -8.97 -17.42 -13.07
N ARG A 139 -7.95 -17.83 -12.32
CA ARG A 139 -8.11 -18.74 -11.17
C ARG A 139 -8.88 -18.11 -10.01
N HIS A 140 -8.60 -16.84 -9.74
CA HIS A 140 -9.08 -16.19 -8.53
C HIS A 140 -10.15 -15.15 -8.78
N GLY A 141 -10.47 -14.80 -10.03
CA GLY A 141 -11.36 -13.68 -10.37
C GLY A 141 -10.76 -12.32 -9.98
N LEU A 142 -11.59 -11.28 -9.96
CA LEU A 142 -11.16 -9.93 -9.60
C LEU A 142 -10.92 -9.79 -8.11
N LEU A 143 -9.70 -9.35 -7.74
CA LEU A 143 -9.32 -9.05 -6.36
C LEU A 143 -8.75 -7.64 -6.22
N TRP A 144 -8.92 -7.07 -5.03
CA TRP A 144 -8.30 -5.81 -4.62
C TRP A 144 -7.30 -6.08 -3.46
N PRO A 145 -6.11 -5.44 -3.45
CA PRO A 145 -5.60 -4.57 -4.50
C PRO A 145 -5.19 -5.38 -5.74
N PRO A 146 -5.33 -4.84 -6.96
CA PRO A 146 -5.09 -5.59 -8.20
C PRO A 146 -3.65 -6.12 -8.33
N ALA A 147 -2.69 -5.44 -7.68
CA ALA A 147 -1.30 -5.87 -7.65
C ALA A 147 -1.09 -7.28 -7.05
N VAL A 148 -2.03 -7.82 -6.26
CA VAL A 148 -1.93 -9.20 -5.74
C VAL A 148 -1.81 -10.25 -6.85
N HIS A 149 -2.34 -9.96 -8.05
CA HIS A 149 -2.23 -10.86 -9.19
C HIS A 149 -0.80 -10.95 -9.76
N SER A 150 0.03 -9.93 -9.54
CA SER A 150 1.46 -9.95 -9.88
C SER A 150 2.34 -10.53 -8.77
N HIS A 151 1.85 -10.56 -7.52
CA HIS A 151 2.64 -11.01 -6.36
C HIS A 151 2.94 -12.51 -6.38
N GLY A 152 2.18 -13.31 -7.14
CA GLY A 152 2.46 -14.73 -7.34
C GLY A 152 3.88 -15.02 -7.82
N LEU A 153 4.43 -14.13 -8.66
CA LEU A 153 5.82 -14.23 -9.12
C LEU A 153 6.80 -14.20 -7.94
N VAL A 154 6.64 -13.23 -7.04
CA VAL A 154 7.48 -13.14 -5.84
C VAL A 154 7.30 -14.37 -4.96
N TYR A 155 6.07 -14.79 -4.71
CA TYR A 155 5.79 -15.96 -3.86
C TYR A 155 6.38 -17.26 -4.42
N SER A 156 6.45 -17.39 -5.74
CA SER A 156 7.03 -18.59 -6.40
C SER A 156 8.53 -18.79 -6.13
N HIS A 157 9.24 -17.73 -5.73
CA HIS A 157 10.65 -17.81 -5.34
C HIS A 157 10.87 -18.07 -3.85
N LEU A 158 9.81 -18.12 -3.05
CA LEU A 158 9.91 -18.32 -1.60
C LEU A 158 9.65 -19.79 -1.28
N THR A 159 10.48 -20.37 -0.41
CA THR A 159 10.32 -21.76 0.04
C THR A 159 9.62 -21.76 1.40
N GLY A 160 8.29 -21.64 1.40
CA GLY A 160 7.47 -21.57 2.61
C GLY A 160 7.71 -20.31 3.45
N GLY A 161 7.54 -20.42 4.78
CA GLY A 161 7.86 -19.35 5.73
C GLY A 161 6.86 -18.19 5.76
N THR A 162 7.33 -17.02 6.20
CA THR A 162 6.51 -15.80 6.30
C THR A 162 7.17 -14.62 5.63
N MET A 163 6.42 -13.91 4.80
CA MET A 163 6.84 -12.69 4.12
C MET A 163 6.27 -11.46 4.83
N LEU A 164 7.18 -10.64 5.37
CA LEU A 164 6.89 -9.32 5.89
C LEU A 164 6.90 -8.27 4.78
N THR A 165 6.07 -7.25 4.94
CA THR A 165 6.02 -6.09 4.03
C THR A 165 6.04 -4.78 4.82
N GLY A 166 6.34 -3.68 4.11
CA GLY A 166 6.19 -2.32 4.63
C GLY A 166 4.81 -1.70 4.41
N GLU A 167 3.78 -2.49 4.07
CA GLU A 167 2.44 -1.99 3.76
C GLU A 167 1.81 -1.24 4.95
N GLY A 168 1.07 -0.18 4.63
CA GLY A 168 0.44 0.71 5.61
C GLY A 168 1.39 1.71 6.29
N GLY A 169 2.69 1.71 5.96
CA GLY A 169 3.66 2.62 6.57
C GLY A 169 3.41 4.10 6.26
N ASP A 170 3.00 4.41 5.03
CA ASP A 170 2.65 5.77 4.63
C ASP A 170 1.48 6.31 5.48
N GLU A 171 0.46 5.49 5.72
CA GLU A 171 -0.70 5.84 6.52
C GLU A 171 -0.36 5.88 8.00
N VAL A 172 0.27 4.85 8.57
CA VAL A 172 0.48 4.72 10.02
C VAL A 172 1.56 5.68 10.55
N LEU A 173 2.61 5.93 9.78
CA LEU A 173 3.72 6.80 10.16
C LEU A 173 3.55 8.24 9.64
N GLY A 174 2.54 8.46 8.78
CA GLY A 174 2.22 9.73 8.15
C GLY A 174 1.85 10.86 9.11
N ALA A 175 1.77 12.08 8.55
CA ALA A 175 1.19 13.21 9.27
C ALA A 175 -0.31 12.97 9.52
N ARG A 176 -0.82 13.51 10.64
CA ARG A 176 -2.24 13.47 11.00
C ARG A 176 -2.89 14.82 10.87
N ARG A 177 -4.22 14.84 10.95
CA ARG A 177 -5.01 16.07 11.04
C ARG A 177 -4.46 17.08 12.05
N VAL A 178 -4.00 16.67 13.22
CA VAL A 178 -3.44 17.59 14.25
C VAL A 178 -2.03 18.08 13.95
N THR A 179 -1.29 17.47 13.02
CA THR A 179 0.13 17.79 12.79
C THR A 179 0.39 19.30 12.54
N PRO A 180 -0.40 20.04 11.72
CA PRO A 180 -0.22 21.49 11.58
C PRO A 180 -0.32 22.26 12.92
N LEU A 181 -1.24 21.86 13.80
CA LEU A 181 -1.40 22.47 15.13
C LEU A 181 -0.22 22.13 16.04
N THR A 182 0.26 20.89 15.98
CA THR A 182 1.45 20.45 16.72
C THR A 182 2.69 21.24 16.31
N LEU A 183 2.86 21.51 15.02
CA LEU A 183 3.98 22.32 14.51
C LEU A 183 3.90 23.78 15.01
N LEU A 184 2.70 24.39 15.01
CA LEU A 184 2.49 25.72 15.58
C LEU A 184 2.78 25.75 17.09
N ARG A 185 2.26 24.76 17.83
CA ARG A 185 2.49 24.61 19.28
C ARG A 185 3.97 24.50 19.62
N ARG A 186 4.77 23.82 18.79
CA ARG A 186 6.22 23.68 18.96
C ARG A 186 7.02 24.85 18.36
N ARG A 187 6.40 26.02 18.22
CA ARG A 187 7.04 27.29 17.83
C ARG A 187 7.75 27.25 16.47
N ARG A 188 7.27 26.43 15.52
CA ARG A 188 7.68 26.60 14.12
C ARG A 188 7.21 27.96 13.63
N ARG A 189 8.06 28.66 12.85
CA ARG A 189 7.70 29.95 12.27
C ARG A 189 6.40 29.79 11.44
N PRO A 190 5.35 30.58 11.73
CA PRO A 190 4.09 30.44 11.03
C PRO A 190 4.26 30.84 9.57
N THR A 191 4.11 29.89 8.66
CA THR A 191 4.00 30.16 7.22
C THR A 191 2.54 30.21 6.83
N ARG A 192 2.21 30.87 5.71
CA ARG A 192 0.84 30.88 5.18
C ARG A 192 0.28 29.47 4.98
N THR A 193 1.10 28.55 4.48
CA THR A 193 0.75 27.14 4.29
C THR A 193 0.43 26.46 5.63
N LEU A 194 1.25 26.68 6.66
CA LEU A 194 1.03 26.10 7.98
C LEU A 194 -0.26 26.63 8.64
N LEU A 195 -0.50 27.94 8.55
CA LEU A 195 -1.72 28.57 9.07
C LEU A 195 -2.97 28.05 8.35
N ARG A 196 -2.91 27.89 7.01
CA ARG A 196 -4.00 27.29 6.23
C ARG A 196 -4.26 25.84 6.66
N GLY A 197 -3.21 25.03 6.80
CA GLY A 197 -3.33 23.65 7.27
C GLY A 197 -3.92 23.55 8.68
N ALA A 198 -3.55 24.47 9.59
CA ALA A 198 -4.13 24.54 10.93
C ALA A 198 -5.62 24.91 10.91
N ALA A 199 -6.03 25.87 10.08
CA ALA A 199 -7.44 26.23 9.91
C ALA A 199 -8.26 25.07 9.31
N GLN A 200 -7.71 24.37 8.30
CA GLN A 200 -8.31 23.17 7.72
C GLN A 200 -8.45 22.05 8.76
N ALA A 201 -7.41 21.83 9.59
CA ALA A 201 -7.45 20.84 10.66
C ALA A 201 -8.58 21.10 11.67
N LEU A 202 -8.84 22.37 12.02
CA LEU A 202 -9.90 22.74 12.96
C LEU A 202 -11.29 22.82 12.34
N SER A 203 -11.40 22.71 11.01
CA SER A 203 -12.68 22.86 10.31
C SER A 203 -13.67 21.74 10.69
N PRO A 204 -14.98 22.04 10.80
CA PRO A 204 -16.02 21.04 11.01
C PRO A 204 -16.03 19.97 9.90
N SER A 205 -16.57 18.78 10.20
CA SER A 205 -16.58 17.63 9.27
C SER A 205 -17.23 17.96 7.92
N VAL A 206 -18.31 18.74 7.91
CA VAL A 206 -19.00 19.17 6.68
C VAL A 206 -18.12 20.06 5.79
N VAL A 207 -17.36 20.98 6.41
CA VAL A 207 -16.43 21.86 5.70
C VAL A 207 -15.24 21.05 5.18
N ARG A 208 -14.69 20.15 6.01
CA ARG A 208 -13.59 19.25 5.61
C ARG A 208 -13.98 18.36 4.44
N ARG A 209 -15.17 17.77 4.46
CA ARG A 209 -15.68 16.95 3.35
C ARG A 209 -15.69 17.75 2.05
N HIS A 210 -16.16 18.99 2.08
CA HIS A 210 -16.15 19.85 0.90
C HIS A 210 -14.72 20.20 0.44
N GLN A 211 -13.82 20.53 1.38
CA GLN A 211 -12.41 20.83 1.06
C GLN A 211 -11.69 19.62 0.45
N ILE A 212 -11.77 18.45 1.09
CA ILE A 212 -11.16 17.20 0.60
C ILE A 212 -11.68 16.86 -0.78
N ARG A 213 -13.00 16.96 -1.00
CA ARG A 213 -13.60 16.73 -2.31
C ARG A 213 -13.01 17.66 -3.38
N ARG A 214 -12.90 18.96 -3.08
CA ARG A 214 -12.31 19.94 -4.01
C ARG A 214 -10.85 19.66 -4.31
N ASP A 215 -10.08 19.28 -3.30
CA ASP A 215 -8.66 18.94 -3.46
C ASP A 215 -8.51 17.70 -4.35
N LEU A 216 -9.32 16.65 -4.12
CA LEU A 216 -9.35 15.44 -4.96
C LEU A 216 -9.79 15.74 -6.41
N GLU A 217 -10.80 16.61 -6.58
CA GLU A 217 -11.27 17.04 -7.90
C GLU A 217 -10.17 17.78 -8.69
N SER A 218 -9.44 18.66 -8.01
CA SER A 218 -8.34 19.44 -8.61
C SER A 218 -7.16 18.58 -9.08
N ALA A 219 -6.94 17.43 -8.43
CA ALA A 219 -5.89 16.50 -8.80
C ALA A 219 -6.15 15.78 -10.14
N ARG A 220 -7.36 15.94 -10.73
CA ARG A 220 -7.80 15.28 -11.98
C ARG A 220 -7.57 13.77 -12.01
N LEU A 221 -7.54 13.15 -10.83
CA LEU A 221 -7.52 11.70 -10.69
C LEU A 221 -8.82 11.14 -11.26
N GLN A 222 -8.74 9.95 -11.86
CA GLN A 222 -9.90 9.18 -12.30
C GLN A 222 -10.77 9.83 -13.38
N HIS A 223 -10.15 10.42 -14.41
CA HIS A 223 -10.87 11.07 -15.51
C HIS A 223 -11.56 10.09 -16.48
N TRP A 224 -11.31 8.78 -16.37
CA TRP A 224 -12.07 7.73 -17.08
C TRP A 224 -13.47 7.49 -16.48
N LEU A 225 -13.75 7.97 -15.26
CA LEU A 225 -15.07 7.79 -14.66
C LEU A 225 -16.10 8.72 -15.32
N ARG A 226 -17.33 8.22 -15.51
CA ARG A 226 -18.46 9.07 -15.87
C ARG A 226 -18.69 10.14 -14.79
N PRO A 227 -19.22 11.33 -15.14
CA PRO A 227 -19.35 12.43 -14.18
C PRO A 227 -20.06 12.08 -12.87
N GLU A 228 -21.17 11.32 -12.94
CA GLU A 228 -21.93 10.89 -11.76
C GLU A 228 -21.16 9.90 -10.88
N THR A 229 -20.47 8.95 -11.51
CA THR A 229 -19.59 7.97 -10.84
C THR A 229 -18.44 8.68 -10.15
N LYS A 230 -17.80 9.63 -10.83
CA LYS A 230 -16.73 10.46 -10.27
C LYS A 230 -17.23 11.28 -9.09
N ASP A 231 -18.38 11.94 -9.21
CA ASP A 231 -18.99 12.68 -8.10
C ASP A 231 -19.24 11.78 -6.88
N ARG A 232 -19.81 10.59 -7.11
CA ARG A 232 -20.04 9.60 -6.04
C ARG A 232 -18.73 9.13 -5.40
N HIS A 233 -17.70 8.83 -6.21
CA HIS A 233 -16.37 8.43 -5.74
C HIS A 233 -15.77 9.49 -4.82
N LEU A 234 -15.73 10.74 -5.29
CA LEU A 234 -15.19 11.86 -4.54
C LEU A 234 -15.99 12.14 -3.27
N ARG A 235 -17.32 12.00 -3.29
CA ARG A 235 -18.16 12.13 -2.09
C ARG A 235 -17.85 11.07 -1.04
N LEU A 236 -17.69 9.82 -1.45
CA LEU A 236 -17.42 8.71 -0.53
C LEU A 236 -16.02 8.80 0.07
N MET A 237 -14.99 9.05 -0.75
CA MET A 237 -13.63 9.29 -0.25
C MET A 237 -13.59 10.47 0.74
N ALA A 238 -14.20 11.60 0.37
CA ALA A 238 -14.24 12.77 1.24
C ALA A 238 -15.05 12.53 2.50
N ALA A 239 -16.08 11.67 2.46
CA ALA A 239 -16.84 11.29 3.64
C ALA A 239 -15.99 10.48 4.61
N ASP A 240 -15.28 9.46 4.12
CA ASP A 240 -14.39 8.62 4.94
C ASP A 240 -13.27 9.46 5.56
N GLU A 241 -12.51 10.21 4.75
CA GLU A 241 -11.37 11.02 5.22
C GLU A 241 -11.79 12.14 6.19
N ALA A 242 -12.99 12.74 6.01
CA ALA A 242 -13.50 13.76 6.92
C ALA A 242 -13.84 13.23 8.33
N THR A 243 -13.94 11.91 8.50
CA THR A 243 -14.17 11.29 9.82
C THR A 243 -12.90 11.20 10.67
N GLU A 244 -11.70 11.43 10.11
CA GLU A 244 -10.45 11.37 10.87
C GLU A 244 -10.54 12.28 12.12
N PRO A 245 -10.37 11.72 13.32
CA PRO A 245 -10.34 12.47 14.57
C PRO A 245 -9.25 13.55 14.57
N LEU A 246 -9.43 14.59 15.39
CA LEU A 246 -8.38 15.60 15.54
C LEU A 246 -7.20 15.04 16.34
N ARG A 247 -7.45 14.43 17.51
CA ARG A 247 -6.38 13.95 18.39
C ARG A 247 -5.53 12.89 17.68
N TYR A 248 -4.21 12.95 17.86
CA TYR A 248 -3.28 12.05 17.18
C TYR A 248 -3.52 10.58 17.53
N ASP A 249 -3.72 10.27 18.81
CA ASP A 249 -4.00 8.92 19.29
C ASP A 249 -5.23 8.31 18.59
N ALA A 250 -6.36 9.00 18.62
CA ALA A 250 -7.59 8.57 17.98
C ALA A 250 -7.47 8.51 16.45
N ALA A 251 -6.75 9.46 15.83
CA ALA A 251 -6.52 9.46 14.38
C ALA A 251 -5.62 8.32 13.92
N THR A 252 -4.61 7.96 14.71
CA THR A 252 -3.74 6.83 14.43
C THR A 252 -4.48 5.51 14.59
N TRP A 253 -5.27 5.37 15.67
CA TRP A 253 -6.12 4.19 15.87
C TRP A 253 -7.21 4.04 14.81
N TRP A 254 -7.77 5.17 14.34
CA TRP A 254 -8.80 5.19 13.30
C TRP A 254 -8.39 4.48 12.00
N ILE A 255 -7.09 4.40 11.69
CA ILE A 255 -6.58 3.69 10.50
C ILE A 255 -6.99 2.22 10.50
N THR A 256 -6.99 1.57 11.67
CA THR A 256 -7.38 0.16 11.82
C THR A 256 -8.81 -0.12 11.37
N ARG A 257 -9.63 0.94 11.28
CA ARG A 257 -11.01 0.84 10.83
C ARG A 257 -11.17 0.86 9.33
N ARG A 258 -10.14 1.19 8.54
CA ARG A 258 -10.30 1.28 7.08
C ARG A 258 -10.51 -0.10 6.48
N ARG A 259 -11.66 -0.30 5.82
CA ARG A 259 -12.00 -1.58 5.17
C ARG A 259 -10.99 -1.99 4.09
N SER A 260 -10.30 -1.02 3.50
CA SER A 260 -9.19 -1.27 2.57
C SER A 260 -8.12 -2.17 3.20
N TRP A 261 -7.68 -1.92 4.43
CA TRP A 261 -6.61 -2.73 5.04
C TRP A 261 -7.03 -4.17 5.31
N THR A 262 -8.24 -4.36 5.86
CA THR A 262 -8.79 -5.70 6.06
C THR A 262 -8.92 -6.45 4.74
N THR A 263 -9.39 -5.78 3.68
CA THR A 263 -9.55 -6.39 2.35
C THR A 263 -8.19 -6.78 1.75
N MET A 264 -7.20 -5.89 1.80
CA MET A 264 -5.84 -6.16 1.33
C MET A 264 -5.23 -7.34 2.07
N ALA A 265 -5.21 -7.30 3.41
CA ALA A 265 -4.60 -8.33 4.23
C ALA A 265 -5.23 -9.71 3.98
N THR A 266 -6.56 -9.77 3.89
CA THR A 266 -7.31 -11.01 3.64
C THR A 266 -6.97 -11.59 2.26
N ASN A 267 -7.10 -10.78 1.21
CA ASN A 267 -6.88 -11.26 -0.16
C ASN A 267 -5.41 -11.64 -0.41
N GLN A 268 -4.47 -10.85 0.13
CA GLN A 268 -3.05 -11.15 0.04
C GLN A 268 -2.68 -12.45 0.75
N ALA A 269 -3.18 -12.67 1.98
CA ALA A 269 -2.93 -13.89 2.74
C ALA A 269 -3.45 -15.14 2.01
N LEU A 270 -4.65 -15.05 1.41
CA LEU A 270 -5.23 -16.14 0.63
C LEU A 270 -4.42 -16.46 -0.63
N ILE A 271 -3.93 -15.45 -1.37
CA ILE A 271 -3.07 -15.67 -2.53
C ILE A 271 -1.72 -16.26 -2.10
N ALA A 272 -1.06 -15.69 -1.10
CA ALA A 272 0.22 -16.19 -0.61
C ALA A 272 0.13 -17.64 -0.11
N GLY A 273 -0.99 -18.00 0.53
CA GLY A 273 -1.26 -19.37 0.99
C GLY A 273 -1.25 -20.41 -0.14
N THR A 274 -1.58 -20.03 -1.38
CA THR A 274 -1.48 -20.93 -2.53
C THR A 274 -0.04 -21.31 -2.90
N TYR A 275 0.94 -20.55 -2.40
CA TYR A 275 2.38 -20.79 -2.51
C TYR A 275 3.00 -21.28 -1.19
N GLN A 276 2.17 -21.66 -0.20
CA GLN A 276 2.62 -22.05 1.14
C GLN A 276 3.38 -20.93 1.88
N VAL A 277 3.16 -19.67 1.50
CA VAL A 277 3.75 -18.49 2.13
C VAL A 277 2.71 -17.82 3.01
N ARG A 278 3.09 -17.46 4.24
CA ARG A 278 2.28 -16.55 5.08
C ARG A 278 2.69 -15.11 4.82
N THR A 279 1.77 -14.16 5.00
CA THR A 279 2.09 -12.73 4.91
C THR A 279 1.74 -12.01 6.19
N ALA A 280 2.58 -11.07 6.60
CA ALA A 280 2.27 -10.16 7.70
C ALA A 280 2.68 -8.72 7.35
N ASN A 281 1.92 -7.76 7.88
CA ASN A 281 2.12 -6.34 7.67
C ASN A 281 2.32 -5.68 9.05
N PRO A 282 3.53 -5.74 9.65
CA PRO A 282 3.73 -5.35 11.05
C PRO A 282 3.37 -3.89 11.36
N LEU A 283 3.45 -2.99 10.37
CA LEU A 283 3.02 -1.59 10.54
C LEU A 283 1.50 -1.44 10.69
N LEU A 284 0.72 -2.42 10.27
CA LEU A 284 -0.74 -2.47 10.43
C LEU A 284 -1.17 -3.36 11.62
N ASP A 285 -0.23 -3.93 12.37
CA ASP A 285 -0.55 -4.70 13.57
C ASP A 285 -1.26 -3.81 14.61
N ALA A 286 -2.34 -4.34 15.20
CA ALA A 286 -3.16 -3.59 16.14
C ALA A 286 -2.38 -3.18 17.41
N GLY A 287 -1.47 -4.03 17.89
CA GLY A 287 -0.62 -3.73 19.03
C GLY A 287 0.36 -2.59 18.72
N PHE A 288 1.00 -2.64 17.55
CA PHE A 288 1.88 -1.56 17.09
C PHE A 288 1.15 -0.23 16.91
N VAL A 289 0.01 -0.23 16.20
CA VAL A 289 -0.78 0.99 15.95
C VAL A 289 -1.28 1.60 17.26
N ALA A 290 -1.73 0.77 18.21
CA ALA A 290 -2.14 1.25 19.53
C ALA A 290 -0.96 1.85 20.31
N ALA A 291 0.19 1.16 20.36
CA ALA A 291 1.38 1.68 21.04
C ALA A 291 1.84 3.01 20.44
N LEU A 292 1.83 3.14 19.10
CA LEU A 292 2.16 4.38 18.41
C LEU A 292 1.16 5.50 18.72
N ALA A 293 -0.14 5.19 18.73
CA ALA A 293 -1.19 6.13 19.10
C ALA A 293 -0.94 6.71 20.51
N HIS A 294 -0.66 5.86 21.49
CA HIS A 294 -0.36 6.28 22.86
C HIS A 294 0.93 7.09 22.99
N ALA A 295 2.01 6.66 22.31
CA ALA A 295 3.27 7.40 22.33
C ALA A 295 3.14 8.82 21.76
N GLY A 296 2.27 9.01 20.77
CA GLY A 296 1.94 10.33 20.26
C GLY A 296 0.95 11.12 21.11
N ALA A 297 0.13 10.44 21.92
CA ALA A 297 -0.93 11.03 22.74
C ALA A 297 -1.81 12.02 21.93
N THR A 298 -2.16 13.17 22.51
CA THR A 298 -3.01 14.17 21.84
C THR A 298 -2.37 14.80 20.61
N TRP A 299 -1.06 15.05 20.63
CA TRP A 299 -0.39 15.96 19.69
C TRP A 299 0.50 15.25 18.66
N GLY A 300 0.87 14.01 18.90
CA GLY A 300 1.68 13.22 17.97
C GLY A 300 3.08 13.75 17.73
N PHE A 301 3.62 13.31 16.60
CA PHE A 301 4.94 13.67 16.10
C PHE A 301 4.87 14.87 15.14
N ASN A 302 6.04 15.44 14.84
CA ASN A 302 6.20 16.58 13.92
C ASN A 302 6.12 16.16 12.43
N GLY A 303 5.26 15.20 12.12
CA GLY A 303 5.14 14.57 10.81
C GLY A 303 6.07 13.36 10.63
N ARG A 304 5.97 12.76 9.44
CA ARG A 304 6.53 11.43 9.15
C ARG A 304 8.03 11.29 9.43
N THR A 305 8.87 12.23 8.99
CA THR A 305 10.31 12.16 9.27
C THR A 305 10.62 12.17 10.78
N ALA A 306 9.84 12.90 11.58
CA ALA A 306 10.03 12.91 13.02
C ALA A 306 9.61 11.58 13.65
N THR A 307 8.50 10.99 13.20
CA THR A 307 8.08 9.63 13.59
C THR A 307 9.15 8.60 13.23
N MET A 308 9.63 8.63 11.98
CA MET A 308 10.67 7.72 11.49
C MET A 308 11.96 7.81 12.30
N LYS A 309 12.41 9.03 12.62
CA LYS A 309 13.62 9.21 13.45
C LYS A 309 13.39 8.75 14.89
N ALA A 310 12.24 9.05 15.48
CA ALA A 310 11.94 8.66 16.85
C ALA A 310 11.90 7.15 17.02
N LEU A 311 11.46 6.43 15.99
CA LEU A 311 11.37 4.98 16.03
C LEU A 311 12.66 4.31 15.55
N PHE A 312 13.24 4.73 14.42
CA PHE A 312 14.21 3.96 13.65
C PHE A 312 15.58 4.62 13.42
N SER A 313 15.93 5.68 14.16
CA SER A 313 17.23 6.36 13.97
C SER A 313 18.45 5.55 14.43
N ASP A 314 18.21 4.53 15.24
CA ASP A 314 19.19 3.58 15.76
C ASP A 314 19.52 2.45 14.77
N VAL A 315 18.56 2.09 13.89
CA VAL A 315 18.68 0.94 12.98
C VAL A 315 18.67 1.30 11.49
N LEU A 316 18.47 2.57 11.12
CA LEU A 316 18.46 3.02 9.73
C LEU A 316 19.50 4.12 9.46
N PRO A 317 20.07 4.17 8.24
CA PRO A 317 21.03 5.19 7.89
C PRO A 317 20.33 6.57 7.81
N PRO A 318 20.98 7.66 8.28
CA PRO A 318 20.39 9.01 8.27
C PRO A 318 19.95 9.49 6.88
N ALA A 319 20.66 9.08 5.83
CA ALA A 319 20.32 9.42 4.44
C ALA A 319 18.93 8.90 4.04
N LEU A 320 18.60 7.66 4.41
CA LEU A 320 17.30 7.06 4.11
C LEU A 320 16.17 7.73 4.90
N LEU A 321 16.41 8.08 6.17
CA LEU A 321 15.43 8.80 7.00
C LEU A 321 15.08 10.20 6.44
N ALA A 322 16.05 10.84 5.79
CA ALA A 322 15.91 12.16 5.17
C ALA A 322 15.33 12.12 3.75
N ARG A 323 15.23 10.93 3.14
CA ARG A 323 14.76 10.72 1.76
C ARG A 323 13.35 11.31 1.53
N ARG A 324 13.19 11.95 0.37
CA ARG A 324 11.92 12.58 -0.08
C ARG A 324 11.38 12.04 -1.40
N THR A 325 12.21 11.36 -2.18
CA THR A 325 11.85 10.78 -3.46
C THR A 325 11.39 9.33 -3.27
N LYS A 326 10.59 8.82 -4.21
CA LYS A 326 10.17 7.41 -4.32
C LYS A 326 10.09 7.09 -5.81
N ALA A 327 10.56 5.91 -6.20
CA ALA A 327 10.45 5.46 -7.57
C ALA A 327 8.99 5.21 -7.96
N SER A 328 8.72 5.20 -9.25
CA SER A 328 7.41 4.93 -9.84
C SER A 328 7.43 3.56 -10.52
N PHE A 329 6.49 2.70 -10.13
CA PHE A 329 6.39 1.33 -10.66
C PHE A 329 5.30 1.17 -11.72
N ASN A 330 4.56 2.24 -12.06
CA ASN A 330 3.38 2.13 -12.92
C ASN A 330 3.70 1.50 -14.29
N LYS A 331 4.85 1.83 -14.88
CA LYS A 331 5.28 1.28 -16.17
C LYS A 331 5.62 -0.22 -16.09
N ALA A 332 6.15 -0.69 -14.95
CA ALA A 332 6.44 -2.11 -14.74
C ALA A 332 5.16 -2.97 -14.67
N TYR A 333 4.00 -2.36 -14.39
CA TYR A 333 2.70 -3.01 -14.33
C TYR A 333 1.84 -2.81 -15.59
N ALA A 334 2.31 -2.00 -16.55
CA ALA A 334 1.59 -1.64 -17.77
C ALA A 334 2.54 -1.69 -18.97
N GLY A 335 3.04 -2.89 -19.23
CA GLY A 335 4.01 -3.21 -20.28
C GLY A 335 3.33 -3.55 -21.61
N ARG A 336 3.99 -4.41 -22.38
CA ARG A 336 3.54 -4.85 -23.71
C ARG A 336 2.17 -5.50 -23.68
N TYR A 337 1.89 -6.40 -22.74
CA TYR A 337 0.62 -7.14 -22.72
C TYR A 337 -0.57 -6.22 -22.48
N THR A 338 -0.43 -5.28 -21.54
CA THR A 338 -1.45 -4.24 -21.32
C THR A 338 -1.65 -3.38 -22.57
N ARG A 339 -0.56 -2.96 -23.23
CA ARG A 339 -0.64 -2.11 -24.44
C ARG A 339 -1.26 -2.82 -25.63
N GLU A 340 -0.86 -4.06 -25.91
CA GLU A 340 -1.42 -4.88 -26.99
C GLU A 340 -2.92 -5.12 -26.77
N PHE A 341 -3.33 -5.46 -25.55
CA PHE A 341 -4.73 -5.60 -25.20
C PHE A 341 -5.49 -4.28 -25.43
N ALA A 342 -4.99 -3.17 -24.88
CA ALA A 342 -5.64 -1.86 -25.03
C ALA A 342 -5.70 -1.38 -26.49
N GLN A 343 -4.77 -1.77 -27.36
CA GLN A 343 -4.82 -1.44 -28.78
C GLN A 343 -5.94 -2.18 -29.54
N GLY A 344 -6.26 -3.41 -29.16
CA GLY A 344 -7.32 -4.21 -29.78
C GLY A 344 -8.68 -4.09 -29.09
N TRP A 345 -8.73 -3.48 -27.90
CA TRP A 345 -9.94 -3.42 -27.09
C TRP A 345 -11.00 -2.47 -27.66
N ASP A 346 -12.24 -2.95 -27.71
CA ASP A 346 -13.41 -2.31 -28.32
C ASP A 346 -14.31 -1.57 -27.30
N GLY A 347 -13.93 -1.57 -26.02
CA GLY A 347 -14.71 -0.97 -24.94
C GLY A 347 -15.60 -1.98 -24.20
N SER A 348 -15.65 -3.25 -24.63
CA SER A 348 -16.46 -4.29 -24.00
C SER A 348 -15.94 -4.71 -22.61
N GLY A 349 -16.82 -5.27 -21.77
CA GLY A 349 -16.41 -5.86 -20.49
C GLY A 349 -16.32 -4.92 -19.28
N VAL A 350 -16.56 -3.63 -19.48
CA VAL A 350 -16.72 -2.65 -18.41
C VAL A 350 -18.16 -2.14 -18.37
N ASP A 351 -18.59 -1.60 -17.24
CA ASP A 351 -19.88 -0.93 -17.11
C ASP A 351 -19.77 0.49 -17.66
N ASP A 352 -20.32 0.72 -18.86
CA ASP A 352 -20.25 2.00 -19.59
C ASP A 352 -21.10 3.13 -18.96
N SER A 353 -22.02 2.76 -18.05
CA SER A 353 -22.74 3.71 -17.20
C SER A 353 -21.84 4.25 -16.08
N LEU A 354 -20.82 3.49 -15.68
CA LEU A 354 -19.86 3.88 -14.64
C LEU A 354 -18.60 4.52 -15.21
N VAL A 355 -18.14 4.03 -16.36
CA VAL A 355 -16.83 4.33 -16.97
C VAL A 355 -17.00 4.80 -18.40
N ASP A 356 -16.10 5.68 -18.84
CA ASP A 356 -15.91 6.06 -20.24
C ASP A 356 -14.86 5.13 -20.88
N PRO A 357 -15.26 4.18 -21.76
CA PRO A 357 -14.33 3.20 -22.31
C PRO A 357 -13.25 3.82 -23.20
N GLU A 358 -13.57 4.88 -23.94
CA GLU A 358 -12.60 5.55 -24.81
C GLU A 358 -11.50 6.21 -23.97
N ILE A 359 -11.88 6.97 -22.95
CA ILE A 359 -10.91 7.60 -22.04
C ILE A 359 -10.12 6.54 -21.25
N LEU A 360 -10.77 5.45 -20.83
CA LEU A 360 -10.07 4.36 -20.14
C LEU A 360 -8.98 3.74 -21.01
N ARG A 361 -9.27 3.50 -22.30
CA ARG A 361 -8.30 3.00 -23.28
C ARG A 361 -7.14 3.98 -23.44
N ASP A 362 -7.42 5.27 -23.55
CA ASP A 362 -6.38 6.31 -23.64
C ASP A 362 -5.47 6.30 -22.40
N VAL A 363 -6.04 6.11 -21.21
CA VAL A 363 -5.25 6.00 -19.97
C VAL A 363 -4.29 4.81 -20.01
N TRP A 364 -4.73 3.64 -20.50
CA TRP A 364 -3.87 2.46 -20.63
C TRP A 364 -2.78 2.62 -21.69
N LEU A 365 -3.05 3.37 -22.77
CA LEU A 365 -2.08 3.62 -23.84
C LEU A 365 -1.12 4.78 -23.54
N SER A 366 -1.43 5.61 -22.54
CA SER A 366 -0.62 6.77 -22.16
C SER A 366 0.82 6.42 -21.72
N ASP A 367 1.70 7.41 -21.71
CA ASP A 367 3.09 7.25 -21.21
C ASP A 367 3.18 7.14 -19.68
N ALA A 368 2.09 7.51 -18.99
CA ALA A 368 1.98 7.50 -17.53
C ALA A 368 0.71 6.76 -17.10
N PRO A 369 0.61 5.45 -17.36
CA PRO A 369 -0.54 4.65 -16.95
C PRO A 369 -0.67 4.69 -15.42
N THR A 370 -1.87 4.43 -14.92
CA THR A 370 -2.15 4.46 -13.48
C THR A 370 -2.70 3.12 -13.00
N MET A 371 -2.18 2.66 -11.86
CA MET A 371 -2.68 1.45 -11.19
C MET A 371 -4.14 1.58 -10.73
N SER A 372 -4.68 2.79 -10.70
CA SER A 372 -6.08 3.04 -10.36
C SER A 372 -7.08 2.54 -11.41
N THR A 373 -6.64 2.07 -12.58
CA THR A 373 -7.50 1.40 -13.57
C THR A 373 -7.27 -0.11 -13.65
N ALA A 374 -6.39 -0.67 -12.81
CA ALA A 374 -5.96 -2.06 -12.93
C ALA A 374 -7.08 -3.08 -12.68
N MET A 375 -8.04 -2.78 -11.79
CA MET A 375 -9.22 -3.65 -11.64
C MET A 375 -10.11 -3.67 -12.88
N LEU A 376 -10.29 -2.52 -13.55
CA LEU A 376 -11.02 -2.43 -14.82
C LEU A 376 -10.29 -3.17 -15.93
N LEU A 377 -8.96 -3.10 -15.95
CA LEU A 377 -8.13 -3.82 -16.93
C LEU A 377 -8.34 -5.34 -16.82
N HIS A 378 -8.28 -5.88 -15.60
CA HIS A 378 -8.56 -7.29 -15.36
C HIS A 378 -10.01 -7.66 -15.71
N GLN A 379 -10.98 -6.79 -15.42
CA GLN A 379 -12.40 -7.02 -15.72
C GLN A 379 -12.64 -7.10 -17.23
N ALA A 380 -12.15 -6.11 -17.98
CA ALA A 380 -12.26 -6.05 -19.43
C ALA A 380 -11.63 -7.30 -20.06
N TRP A 381 -10.41 -7.64 -19.65
CA TRP A 381 -9.72 -8.82 -20.18
C TRP A 381 -10.46 -10.13 -19.89
N LEU A 382 -10.95 -10.33 -18.66
CA LEU A 382 -11.74 -11.53 -18.31
C LEU A 382 -12.97 -11.69 -19.20
N SER A 383 -13.67 -10.59 -19.50
CA SER A 383 -14.87 -10.65 -20.35
C SER A 383 -14.55 -11.08 -21.79
N THR A 384 -13.41 -10.66 -22.32
CA THR A 384 -12.97 -11.01 -23.69
C THR A 384 -12.50 -12.46 -23.77
N ALA A 385 -11.85 -12.96 -22.71
CA ALA A 385 -11.32 -14.31 -22.66
C ALA A 385 -12.41 -15.39 -22.47
N VAL A 386 -13.57 -15.03 -21.90
CA VAL A 386 -14.73 -15.93 -21.77
C VAL A 386 -15.54 -16.02 -23.09
N ALA A 387 -15.38 -15.03 -23.97
CA ALA A 387 -16.05 -15.01 -25.27
C ALA A 387 -15.30 -15.81 -26.36
N GLN A 388 -14.08 -16.27 -26.09
CA GLN A 388 -13.25 -17.12 -26.94
C GLN A 388 -13.23 -18.55 -26.41
#